data_AF-A0A7W1UQW2-F1
#
_entry.id   AF-A0A7W1UQW2-F1
#
_cell.length_a   1.000
_cell.length_b   1.000
_cell.length_c   1.000
_cell.angle_alpha   90.00
_cell.angle_beta   90.00
_cell.angle_gamma   90.00
#
_symmetry.space_group_name_H-M   'P 1'
#
loop_
_entity.id
_entity.type
_entity.pdbx_description
1 polymer ?
#
loop_
_entity_poly.entity_id
_entity_poly.type
_entity_poly.pdbx_seq_one_letter_code
_entity_poly.pdbx_strand_id
1 'polypeptide(L)' 'MSNQTFAFKQFKILQDKCAMKVGTDAVLLGSWVNASNAKTILDIGTGTGIISLMLAQKSGARIDAIDIDT' A
#
# COMPACT_ATOMS: atom_id res chain seq x y z
N MET A 1 5.51 22.97 -5.79
CA MET A 1 6.14 22.05 -4.82
C MET A 1 5.38 20.73 -4.88
N SER A 2 5.95 19.71 -5.52
CA SER A 2 5.28 18.41 -5.65
C SER A 2 5.22 17.76 -4.27
N ASN A 3 4.05 17.26 -3.88
CA ASN A 3 3.85 16.63 -2.58
C ASN A 3 4.61 15.29 -2.55
N GLN A 4 5.82 15.30 -1.98
CA GLN A 4 6.76 14.17 -1.96
C GLN A 4 6.34 13.07 -0.98
N THR A 5 5.42 13.38 -0.08
CA THR A 5 4.92 12.47 0.95
C THR A 5 3.43 12.28 0.78
N PHE A 6 3.00 11.02 0.75
CA PHE A 6 1.60 10.66 0.89
C PHE A 6 1.35 10.20 2.32
N ALA A 7 0.46 10.86 3.05
CA ALA A 7 0.11 10.51 4.43
C ALA A 7 -1.29 9.89 4.46
N PHE A 8 -1.42 8.72 5.08
CA PHE A 8 -2.70 8.04 5.17
C PHE A 8 -2.83 7.32 6.50
N LYS A 9 -3.63 7.93 7.39
CA LYS A 9 -3.88 7.43 8.74
C LYS A 9 -2.57 7.15 9.50
N GLN A 10 -2.23 5.89 9.72
CA GLN A 10 -1.09 5.47 10.56
C GLN A 10 0.26 5.44 9.83
N PHE A 11 0.32 5.73 8.54
CA PHE A 11 1.59 5.69 7.80
C PHE A 11 1.80 6.90 6.89
N LYS A 12 3.06 7.06 6.47
CA LYS A 12 3.50 7.99 5.43
C LYS A 12 4.36 7.24 4.41
N ILE A 13 4.14 7.50 3.13
CA ILE A 13 4.93 7.00 2.01
C ILE A 13 5.74 8.16 1.47
N LEU A 14 7.06 7.98 1.40
CA LEU A 14 7.96 8.87 0.66
C LEU A 14 8.02 8.38 -0.79
N GLN A 15 7.54 9.19 -1.72
CA GLN A 15 7.34 8.83 -3.13
C GLN A 15 8.07 9.79 -4.07
N ASP A 16 9.15 10.41 -3.59
CA ASP A 16 10.02 11.33 -4.35
C ASP A 16 10.91 10.59 -5.37
N LYS A 17 11.22 9.31 -5.13
CA LYS A 17 12.06 8.47 -5.99
C LYS A 17 11.32 7.33 -6.69
N CYS A 18 9.99 7.36 -6.68
CA CYS A 18 9.18 6.33 -7.32
C CYS A 18 8.67 6.81 -8.69
N ALA A 19 8.75 5.95 -9.70
CA ALA A 19 8.21 6.22 -11.03
C ALA A 19 6.68 6.39 -11.01
N MET A 20 5.97 5.60 -10.20
CA MET A 20 4.51 5.66 -10.04
C MET A 20 4.11 6.09 -8.63
N LYS A 21 3.63 7.31 -8.50
CA LYS A 21 3.07 7.83 -7.23
C LYS A 21 1.79 7.09 -6.83
N VAL A 22 1.40 7.26 -5.57
CA VAL A 22 0.12 6.75 -5.06
C VAL A 22 -1.04 7.26 -5.92
N GLY A 23 -1.76 6.32 -6.53
CA GLY A 23 -2.95 6.59 -7.34
C GLY A 23 -4.25 6.39 -6.56
N THR A 24 -5.31 7.07 -6.99
CA THR A 24 -6.66 6.95 -6.40
C THR A 24 -7.17 5.50 -6.46
N ASP A 25 -6.91 4.79 -7.56
CA ASP A 25 -7.39 3.41 -7.75
C ASP A 25 -6.85 2.47 -6.69
N ALA A 26 -5.58 2.62 -6.31
CA ALA A 26 -4.98 1.84 -5.23
C ALA A 26 -5.62 2.13 -3.87
N VAL A 27 -5.97 3.40 -3.61
CA VAL A 27 -6.69 3.81 -2.39
C VAL A 27 -8.11 3.24 -2.38
N LEU A 28 -8.82 3.27 -3.51
CA LEU A 28 -10.16 2.69 -3.63
C LEU A 28 -10.12 1.18 -3.40
N LEU A 29 -9.22 0.47 -4.09
CA LEU A 29 -9.05 -0.98 -3.95
C LEU A 29 -8.68 -1.36 -2.50
N GLY A 30 -7.64 -0.73 -1.94
CA GLY A 30 -7.21 -0.98 -0.57
C GLY A 30 -8.31 -0.67 0.45
N SER A 31 -9.20 0.29 0.16
CA SER A 31 -10.35 0.61 1.01
C SER A 31 -11.48 -0.40 0.88
N TRP A 32 -11.72 -0.94 -0.32
CA TRP A 32 -12.75 -1.95 -0.59
C TRP A 32 -12.40 -3.32 0.00
N VAL A 33 -11.13 -3.74 -0.06
CA VAL A 33 -10.73 -5.07 0.44
C VAL A 33 -11.07 -5.24 1.92
N ASN A 34 -11.78 -6.33 2.22
CA ASN A 34 -12.05 -6.79 3.59
C ASN A 34 -10.99 -7.82 4.01
N ALA A 35 -10.03 -7.38 4.82
CA ALA A 35 -8.91 -8.21 5.30
C ALA A 35 -9.05 -8.64 6.78
N SER A 36 -10.17 -8.33 7.45
CA SER A 36 -10.34 -8.51 8.90
C SER A 36 -10.00 -9.92 9.43
N ASN A 37 -10.28 -10.96 8.65
CA ASN A 37 -10.01 -12.36 9.02
C ASN A 37 -8.87 -13.00 8.21
N ALA A 38 -8.14 -12.22 7.42
CA ALA A 38 -7.01 -12.73 6.65
C ALA A 38 -5.87 -13.12 7.60
N LYS A 39 -5.25 -14.28 7.34
CA LYS A 39 -4.02 -14.72 8.04
C LYS A 39 -2.78 -14.42 7.22
N THR A 40 -2.90 -14.47 5.90
CA THR A 40 -1.83 -14.27 4.93
C THR A 40 -2.36 -13.47 3.76
N ILE A 41 -1.57 -12.52 3.28
CA ILE A 41 -1.89 -11.64 2.15
C ILE A 41 -0.64 -11.58 1.25
N LEU A 42 -0.85 -11.70 -0.06
CA LEU A 42 0.19 -11.51 -1.08
C LEU A 42 -0.19 -10.31 -1.95
N ASP A 43 0.68 -9.31 -1.99
CA ASP A 43 0.54 -8.11 -2.82
C ASP A 43 1.60 -8.17 -3.95
N ILE A 44 1.14 -8.28 -5.20
CA ILE A 44 2.00 -8.46 -6.37
C ILE A 44 1.98 -7.17 -7.20
N GLY A 45 3.16 -6.63 -7.51
CA GLY A 45 3.27 -5.30 -8.11
C GLY A 45 2.95 -4.22 -7.08
N THR A 46 3.53 -4.35 -5.89
CA THR A 46 3.17 -3.52 -4.73
C THR A 46 3.54 -2.03 -4.92
N GLY A 47 4.46 -1.72 -5.82
CA GLY A 47 4.95 -0.38 -6.14
C GLY A 47 5.38 0.37 -4.90
N THR A 48 4.61 1.41 -4.54
CA THR A 48 4.84 2.21 -3.32
C THR A 48 4.50 1.50 -2.01
N GLY A 49 3.98 0.27 -2.06
CA GLY A 49 3.51 -0.47 -0.88
C GLY A 49 2.14 -0.02 -0.37
N ILE A 50 1.43 0.86 -1.10
CA ILE A 50 0.22 1.52 -0.61
C ILE A 50 -0.86 0.53 -0.17
N ILE A 51 -1.17 -0.49 -0.96
CA ILE A 51 -2.20 -1.47 -0.64
C ILE A 51 -1.75 -2.30 0.57
N SER A 52 -0.54 -2.84 0.55
CA SER A 52 0.05 -3.55 1.68
C SER A 52 -0.03 -2.79 3.00
N LEU A 53 0.35 -1.50 3.01
CA LEU A 53 0.28 -0.64 4.20
C LEU A 53 -1.15 -0.34 4.65
N MET A 54 -2.11 -0.26 3.72
CA MET A 54 -3.52 -0.15 4.05
C MET A 54 -4.06 -1.44 4.69
N LEU A 55 -3.67 -2.61 4.18
CA LEU A 55 -4.12 -3.90 4.70
C LEU A 55 -3.48 -4.24 6.06
N ALA A 56 -2.26 -3.77 6.32
CA ALA A 56 -1.61 -3.87 7.63
C ALA A 56 -2.36 -3.11 8.74
N GLN A 57 -3.06 -2.02 8.39
CA GLN A 57 -3.93 -1.32 9.34
C GLN A 57 -5.29 -2.00 9.55
N LYS A 58 -5.71 -2.86 8.62
CA LYS A 58 -7.02 -3.52 8.62
C LYS A 58 -6.98 -4.94 9.20
N SER A 59 -5.79 -5.51 9.40
CA SER A 59 -5.62 -6.91 9.77
C SER A 59 -4.31 -7.14 10.49
N GLY A 60 -4.24 -8.20 11.30
CA GLY A 60 -2.98 -8.74 11.83
C GLY A 60 -2.34 -9.79 10.91
N ALA A 61 -2.70 -9.80 9.62
CA ALA A 61 -2.23 -10.79 8.67
C ALA A 61 -0.71 -10.63 8.42
N ARG A 62 -0.04 -11.74 8.10
CA ARG A 62 1.28 -11.68 7.48
C ARG A 62 1.10 -11.21 6.03
N ILE A 63 1.82 -10.16 5.64
CA ILE A 63 1.75 -9.59 4.30
C ILE A 63 3.11 -9.79 3.63
N ASP A 64 3.12 -10.52 2.53
CA ASP A 64 4.25 -10.59 1.62
C ASP A 64 3.96 -9.67 0.43
N ALA A 65 4.81 -8.68 0.20
CA ALA A 65 4.64 -7.68 -0.85
C ALA A 65 5.84 -7.75 -1.79
N ILE A 66 5.58 -7.94 -3.08
CA ILE A 66 6.62 -8.12 -4.10
C ILE A 66 6.41 -7.12 -5.23
N ASP A 67 7.52 -6.56 -5.70
CA ASP A 67 7.59 -5.80 -6.93
C ASP A 67 8.79 -6.30 -7.74
N ILE A 68 8.72 -6.14 -9.05
CA ILE A 68 9.82 -6.50 -9.97
C ILE A 68 10.85 -5.37 -10.04
N ASP A 69 10.45 -4.14 -9.73
CA ASP A 69 11.35 -3.00 -9.66
C ASP A 69 12.17 -3.03 -8.35
N THR A 70 13.45 -2.66 -8.45
CA THR A 70 14.42 -2.66 -7.33
C THR A 70 14.62 -1.28 -6.74
#